data_AF-A0A2E2C154-F1
#
_entry.id   AF-A0A2E2C154-F1
#
_cell.length_a   1.000
_cell.length_b   1.000
_cell.length_c   1.000
_cell.angle_alpha   90.00
_cell.angle_beta   90.00
_cell.angle_gamma   90.00
#
_symmetry.space_group_name_H-M   'P 1'
#
loop_
_entity.id
_entity.type
_entity.pdbx_description
1 polymer ?
#
loop_
_entity_poly.entity_id
_entity_poly.type
_entity_poly.pdbx_seq_one_letter_code
_entity_poly.pdbx_strand_id
1 'polypeptide(L)'
;MLIYSKERRLEVLKAYAAGLTTWEIALQFQCSESWVRRVKQEFRDQGKTSPATRRKRVPQWHSLADRIQTAVSNKPDITLQELKDQLGTALCRQTLCRALTLLKLTLKKKS
;
A
#
# COMPACT_ATOMS: atom_id res chain seq x y z
N MET A 1 10.59 18.16 20.45
CA MET A 1 9.12 18.05 20.56
C MET A 1 8.58 17.74 19.16
N LEU A 2 8.05 16.53 18.93
CA LEU A 2 7.66 16.08 17.59
C LEU A 2 6.27 16.64 17.24
N ILE A 3 6.24 17.83 16.64
CA ILE A 3 5.04 18.58 16.20
C ILE A 3 4.22 17.81 15.13
N TYR A 4 4.76 16.72 14.57
CA TYR A 4 4.13 15.94 13.50
C TYR A 4 3.77 14.50 13.91
N SER A 5 3.27 14.29 15.13
CA SER A 5 2.82 12.96 15.54
C SER A 5 1.52 12.56 14.83
N LYS A 6 1.49 11.31 14.35
CA LYS A 6 0.39 10.66 13.60
C LYS A 6 -0.96 10.74 14.34
N GLU A 7 -0.93 10.88 15.66
CA GLU A 7 -2.08 10.88 16.56
C GLU A 7 -2.87 12.20 16.57
N ARG A 8 -2.24 13.33 16.18
CA ARG A 8 -2.88 14.65 16.26
C ARG A 8 -3.84 14.96 15.11
N ARG A 9 -3.76 14.23 13.98
CA ARG A 9 -4.70 14.42 12.86
C ARG A 9 -6.14 14.11 13.26
N LEU A 10 -6.35 13.02 14.00
CA LEU A 10 -7.68 12.63 14.46
C LEU A 10 -8.26 13.66 15.42
N GLU A 11 -7.44 14.21 16.32
CA GLU A 11 -7.86 15.24 17.27
C GLU A 11 -8.21 16.56 16.57
N VAL A 12 -7.46 16.96 15.54
CA VAL A 12 -7.79 18.09 14.66
C VAL A 12 -9.14 17.89 13.96
N LEU A 13 -9.41 16.69 13.45
CA LEU A 13 -10.70 16.38 12.82
C LEU A 13 -11.85 16.42 13.84
N LYS A 14 -11.61 15.95 15.07
CA LYS A 14 -12.58 16.07 16.17
C LYS A 14 -12.85 17.53 16.54
N ALA A 15 -11.82 18.38 16.57
CA ALA A 15 -11.98 19.80 16.83
C ALA A 15 -12.80 20.50 15.73
N TYR A 16 -12.60 20.12 14.46
CA TYR A 16 -13.48 20.56 13.37
C TYR A 16 -14.92 20.08 13.55
N ALA A 17 -15.13 18.82 13.99
CA ALA A 17 -16.47 18.29 14.28
C ALA A 17 -17.14 18.99 15.47
N ALA A 18 -16.36 19.50 16.42
CA ALA A 18 -16.82 20.32 17.53
C ALA A 18 -17.10 21.80 17.14
N GLY A 19 -16.90 22.18 15.87
CA GLY A 19 -17.21 23.50 15.35
C GLY A 19 -16.10 24.55 15.49
N LEU A 20 -14.89 24.15 15.92
CA LEU A 20 -13.77 25.09 16.05
C LEU A 20 -13.29 25.59 14.68
N THR A 21 -12.83 26.83 14.66
CA THR A 21 -12.21 27.45 13.49
C THR A 21 -10.79 26.94 13.27
N THR A 22 -10.29 27.09 12.05
CA THR A 22 -8.91 26.66 11.70
C THR A 22 -7.86 27.37 12.55
N TRP A 23 -8.07 28.63 12.89
CA TRP A 23 -7.14 29.41 13.70
C TRP A 23 -7.11 28.92 15.16
N GLU A 24 -8.27 28.68 15.78
CA GLU A 24 -8.36 28.13 17.14
C GLU A 24 -7.67 26.78 17.24
N ILE A 25 -7.89 25.90 16.25
CA ILE A 25 -7.24 24.60 16.16
C ILE A 25 -5.73 24.77 16.00
N ALA A 26 -5.28 25.65 15.10
CA ALA A 26 -3.84 25.88 14.89
C ALA A 26 -3.14 26.34 16.18
N LEU A 27 -3.78 27.24 16.94
CA LEU A 27 -3.30 27.73 18.23
C LEU A 27 -3.29 26.62 19.29
N GLN A 28 -4.39 25.87 19.42
CA GLN A 28 -4.52 24.77 20.38
C GLN A 28 -3.48 23.67 20.17
N PHE A 29 -3.20 23.33 18.91
CA PHE A 29 -2.27 22.27 18.54
C PHE A 29 -0.85 22.77 18.23
N GLN A 30 -0.58 24.09 18.42
CA GLN A 30 0.71 24.73 18.14
C GLN A 30 1.28 24.37 16.76
N CYS A 31 0.43 24.42 15.74
CA CYS A 31 0.76 24.02 14.38
C CYS A 31 0.36 25.10 13.36
N SER A 32 0.79 24.97 12.12
CA SER A 32 0.42 25.93 11.08
C SER A 32 -1.01 25.72 10.60
N GLU A 33 -1.74 26.81 10.34
CA GLU A 33 -3.08 26.74 9.75
C GLU A 33 -3.10 25.97 8.42
N SER A 34 -2.03 26.10 7.62
CA SER A 34 -1.89 25.38 6.35
C SER A 34 -1.88 23.87 6.54
N TRP A 35 -1.27 23.37 7.63
CA TRP A 35 -1.31 21.95 7.97
C TRP A 35 -2.71 21.53 8.42
N VAL A 36 -3.37 22.30 9.28
CA VAL A 36 -4.74 22.03 9.75
C VAL A 36 -5.72 21.93 8.56
N ARG A 37 -5.64 22.87 7.61
CA ARG A 37 -6.44 22.83 6.37
C ARG A 37 -6.14 21.58 5.54
N ARG A 38 -4.87 21.20 5.42
CA ARG A 38 -4.46 19.99 4.69
C ARG A 38 -5.04 18.72 5.32
N VAL A 39 -5.09 18.63 6.65
CA VAL A 39 -5.71 17.49 7.36
C VAL A 39 -7.20 17.37 7.02
N LYS A 40 -7.94 18.50 7.05
CA LYS A 40 -9.35 18.52 6.65
C LYS A 40 -9.55 18.12 5.19
N GLN A 41 -8.69 18.60 4.29
CA GLN A 41 -8.74 18.28 2.87
C GLN A 41 -8.48 16.78 2.60
N GLU A 42 -7.42 16.22 3.17
CA GLU A 42 -7.09 14.79 3.01
C GLU A 42 -8.19 13.87 3.58
N PHE A 43 -8.83 14.27 4.67
CA PHE A 43 -9.98 13.53 5.22
C PHE A 43 -11.18 13.55 4.27
N ARG A 44 -11.51 14.72 3.69
CA ARG A 44 -12.60 14.83 2.72
C ARG A 44 -12.36 14.01 1.46
N ASP A 45 -11.15 14.07 0.91
CA ASP A 45 -10.85 13.45 -0.39
C ASP A 45 -10.63 11.94 -0.30
N GLN A 46 -10.11 11.44 0.83
CA GLN A 46 -9.60 10.07 0.95
C GLN A 46 -10.13 9.32 2.18
N GLY A 47 -10.95 9.96 3.01
CA GLY A 47 -11.43 9.39 4.29
C GLY A 47 -10.30 9.13 5.29
N LYS A 48 -9.12 9.72 5.08
CA LYS A 48 -7.92 9.40 5.85
C LYS A 48 -7.94 10.10 7.21
N THR A 49 -8.07 9.32 8.27
CA THR A 49 -7.91 9.77 9.66
C THR A 49 -6.46 9.71 10.14
N SER A 50 -5.62 8.96 9.42
CA SER A 50 -4.20 8.76 9.71
C SER A 50 -3.36 8.94 8.44
N PRO A 51 -2.11 9.43 8.57
CA PRO A 51 -1.20 9.52 7.44
C PRO A 51 -0.83 8.11 6.94
N ALA A 52 -0.55 7.97 5.64
CA ALA A 52 -0.08 6.70 5.10
C ALA A 52 1.29 6.35 5.72
N THR A 53 1.36 5.28 6.49
CA THR A 53 2.59 4.84 7.20
C THR A 53 3.63 4.24 6.26
N ARG A 54 3.20 3.75 5.08
CA ARG A 54 4.08 3.17 4.07
C ARG A 54 3.57 3.52 2.67
N ARG A 55 4.49 3.78 1.74
CA ARG A 55 4.15 3.83 0.31
C ARG A 55 3.61 2.46 -0.11
N LYS A 56 2.43 2.45 -0.75
CA LYS A 56 1.89 1.27 -1.42
C LYS A 56 2.71 1.01 -2.69
N ARG A 57 3.77 0.20 -2.59
CA ARG A 57 4.56 -0.22 -3.76
C ARG A 57 3.86 -1.39 -4.42
N VAL A 58 3.56 -1.27 -5.72
CA VAL A 58 3.08 -2.39 -6.53
C VAL A 58 4.28 -3.26 -6.90
N PRO A 59 4.25 -4.58 -6.65
CA PRO A 59 5.34 -5.47 -7.06
C PRO A 59 5.47 -5.55 -8.58
N GLN A 60 6.69 -5.67 -9.09
CA GLN A 60 6.95 -5.78 -10.54
C GLN A 60 6.25 -6.97 -11.21
N TRP A 61 6.00 -8.06 -10.47
CA TRP A 61 5.30 -9.23 -11.00
C TRP A 61 3.79 -9.01 -11.17
N HIS A 62 3.22 -7.94 -10.63
CA HIS A 62 1.77 -7.71 -10.66
C HIS A 62 1.23 -7.54 -12.09
N SER A 63 2.01 -6.94 -13.01
CA SER A 63 1.64 -6.85 -14.43
C SER A 63 1.67 -8.21 -15.15
N LEU A 64 2.33 -9.21 -14.56
CA LEU A 64 2.45 -10.56 -15.08
C LEU A 64 1.54 -11.54 -14.35
N ALA A 65 0.71 -11.08 -13.41
CA ALA A 65 -0.11 -11.92 -12.56
C ALA A 65 -1.04 -12.83 -13.37
N ASP A 66 -1.68 -12.30 -14.42
CA ASP A 66 -2.58 -13.07 -15.28
C ASP A 66 -1.80 -14.13 -16.07
N ARG A 67 -0.63 -13.76 -16.62
CA ARG A 67 0.23 -14.71 -17.35
C ARG A 67 0.74 -15.83 -16.44
N ILE A 68 1.08 -15.53 -15.19
CA ILE A 68 1.48 -16.52 -14.19
C ILE A 68 0.32 -17.48 -13.91
N GLN A 69 -0.90 -16.96 -13.69
CA GLN A 69 -2.08 -17.78 -13.45
C GLN A 69 -2.41 -18.69 -14.64
N THR A 70 -2.36 -18.16 -15.87
CA THR A 70 -2.59 -18.95 -17.08
C THR A 70 -1.53 -20.04 -17.24
N ALA A 71 -0.25 -19.74 -17.00
CA ALA A 71 0.82 -20.73 -17.11
C ALA A 71 0.65 -21.89 -16.11
N VAL A 72 0.31 -21.58 -14.86
CA VAL A 72 0.07 -22.59 -13.81
C VAL A 72 -1.23 -23.37 -14.07
N SER A 73 -2.28 -22.72 -14.56
CA SER A 73 -3.55 -23.40 -14.87
C SER A 73 -3.40 -24.36 -16.05
N ASN A 74 -2.61 -23.99 -17.07
CA ASN A 74 -2.34 -24.85 -18.22
C ASN A 74 -1.42 -26.05 -17.86
N LYS A 75 -0.51 -25.86 -16.90
CA LYS A 75 0.44 -26.88 -16.44
C LYS A 75 0.61 -26.80 -14.92
N PRO A 76 -0.24 -27.49 -14.14
CA PRO A 76 -0.19 -27.41 -12.67
C PRO A 76 1.11 -27.97 -12.08
N ASP A 77 1.77 -28.88 -12.79
CA ASP A 77 3.06 -29.48 -12.40
C ASP A 77 4.30 -28.71 -12.88
N ILE A 78 4.14 -27.47 -13.35
CA ILE A 78 5.26 -26.67 -13.85
C ILE A 78 6.28 -26.38 -12.74
N THR A 79 7.56 -26.50 -13.06
CA THR A 79 8.63 -26.11 -12.14
C THR A 79 8.88 -24.60 -12.20
N LEU A 80 9.51 -24.04 -11.16
CA LEU A 80 9.82 -22.60 -11.13
C LEU A 80 10.75 -22.14 -12.27
N GLN A 81 11.59 -23.04 -12.77
CA GLN A 81 12.50 -22.73 -13.88
C GLN A 81 11.73 -22.64 -15.19
N GLU A 82 10.91 -23.65 -15.49
CA GLU A 82 10.06 -23.67 -16.69
C GLU A 82 9.07 -22.50 -16.69
N LEU A 83 8.52 -22.12 -15.53
CA LEU A 83 7.66 -20.95 -15.41
C LEU A 83 8.41 -19.67 -15.79
N LYS A 84 9.67 -19.52 -15.35
CA LYS A 84 10.50 -18.36 -15.70
C LYS A 84 10.76 -18.32 -17.21
N ASP A 85 11.08 -19.46 -17.79
CA ASP A 85 11.41 -19.59 -19.21
C ASP A 85 10.16 -19.33 -20.08
N GLN A 86 8.99 -19.84 -19.68
CA GLN A 86 7.71 -19.60 -20.36
C GLN A 86 7.25 -18.13 -20.26
N LEU A 87 7.49 -17.47 -19.13
CA LEU A 87 7.14 -16.07 -18.97
C LEU A 87 8.13 -15.14 -19.70
N GLY A 88 9.36 -15.59 -19.96
CA GLY A 88 10.40 -14.78 -20.61
C GLY A 88 10.77 -13.53 -19.82
N THR A 89 10.83 -13.63 -18.49
CA THR A 89 10.95 -12.46 -17.60
C THR A 89 12.37 -12.31 -17.03
N ALA A 90 12.78 -11.06 -16.83
CA ALA A 90 14.01 -10.72 -16.08
C ALA A 90 13.87 -10.88 -14.56
N LEU A 91 12.70 -11.31 -14.06
CA LEU A 91 12.47 -11.48 -12.63
C LEU A 91 13.32 -12.62 -12.06
N CYS A 92 13.89 -12.40 -10.88
CA CYS A 92 14.60 -13.46 -10.17
C CYS A 92 13.64 -14.52 -9.62
N ARG A 93 14.17 -15.71 -9.35
CA ARG A 93 13.40 -16.86 -8.84
C ARG A 93 12.68 -16.55 -7.52
N GLN A 94 13.30 -15.74 -6.64
CA GLN A 94 12.71 -15.33 -5.38
C GLN A 94 11.48 -14.43 -5.57
N THR A 95 11.51 -13.51 -6.55
CA THR A 95 10.37 -12.64 -6.87
C THR A 95 9.22 -13.44 -7.44
N LEU A 96 9.49 -14.40 -8.33
CA LEU A 96 8.48 -15.31 -8.85
C LEU A 96 7.88 -16.19 -7.75
N CYS A 97 8.71 -16.71 -6.83
CA CYS A 97 8.23 -17.47 -5.67
C CYS A 97 7.29 -16.63 -4.79
N ARG A 98 7.65 -15.38 -4.48
CA ARG A 98 6.76 -14.45 -3.75
C ARG A 98 5.47 -14.17 -4.51
N ALA A 99 5.53 -14.02 -5.83
CA ALA A 99 4.35 -13.82 -6.67
C ALA A 99 3.38 -14.99 -6.52
N LEU A 100 3.88 -16.23 -6.62
CA LEU A 100 3.09 -17.45 -6.49
C LEU A 100 2.45 -17.57 -5.10
N THR A 101 3.21 -17.30 -4.03
CA THR A 101 2.67 -17.29 -2.66
C THR A 101 1.54 -16.27 -2.51
N LEU A 102 1.70 -15.06 -3.06
CA LEU A 102 0.68 -14.01 -2.96
C LEU A 102 -0.53 -14.28 -3.86
N LEU A 103 -0.35 -14.96 -4.99
CA LEU A 103 -1.42 -15.45 -5.87
C LEU A 103 -2.04 -16.76 -5.39
N LYS A 104 -1.57 -17.33 -4.27
CA LYS A 104 -2.03 -18.62 -3.71
C LYS A 104 -1.91 -19.80 -4.69
N LEU A 105 -0.89 -19.78 -5.54
CA LEU A 105 -0.60 -20.84 -6.50
C LEU A 105 0.48 -21.77 -5.96
N THR A 106 0.29 -23.08 -6.14
CA THR A 106 1.26 -24.12 -5.78
C THR A 106 2.03 -24.56 -7.01
N LEU A 107 3.34 -24.76 -6.85
CA LEU A 107 4.19 -25.40 -7.87
C LEU A 107 4.67 -26.76 -7.38
N LYS A 108 5.01 -27.62 -8.34
CA LYS A 108 5.71 -28.87 -8.07
C LYS A 108 7.07 -28.59 -7.43
N LYS A 109 7.38 -29.29 -6.33
CA LYS A 109 8.70 -29.24 -5.69
C LYS A 109 9.73 -29.84 -6.65
N LYS A 110 10.94 -29.25 -6.71
CA LYS A 110 12.06 -29.91 -7.36
C LYS A 110 12.37 -31.19 -6.58
N SER A 111 12.32 -32.33 -7.26
CA SER A 111 13.11 -33.52 -6.88
C SER A 111 14.56 -33.32 -7.31
#